data_AF-A0A353HCX8-F1
#
_entry.id   AF-A0A353HCX8-F1
#
_cell.length_a   1.000
_cell.length_b   1.000
_cell.length_c   1.000
_cell.angle_alpha   90.00
_cell.angle_beta   90.00
_cell.angle_gamma   90.00
#
_symmetry.space_group_name_H-M   'P 1'
#
loop_
_entity.id
_entity.type
_entity.pdbx_description
1 polymer ?
#
loop_
_entity_poly.entity_id
_entity_poly.type
_entity_poly.pdbx_seq_one_letter_code
_entity_poly.pdbx_strand_id
1 'polypeptide(L)'
;MIWNETKECMSREDLTLLQSARLRKLVDYVYHNVEFYRKKMQAVGLLPSDIKGIEDINKLPFTTKDDLRENYPFGLFAVPQSEIVRIHASSGT
;
A
#
# COMPACT_ATOMS: atom_id res chain seq x y z
N MET A 1 -27.62 -12.21 -7.08
CA MET A 1 -27.48 -10.82 -7.56
C MET A 1 -26.07 -10.38 -7.26
N ILE A 2 -25.38 -9.80 -8.24
CA ILE A 2 -24.01 -9.27 -8.07
C ILE A 2 -24.15 -7.83 -7.55
N TRP A 3 -23.45 -7.48 -6.48
CA TRP A 3 -23.64 -6.19 -5.78
C TRP A 3 -23.08 -5.01 -6.58
N ASN A 4 -21.91 -5.19 -7.17
CA ASN A 4 -21.21 -4.21 -8.00
C ASN A 4 -20.75 -4.86 -9.29
N GLU A 5 -21.69 -5.05 -10.20
CA GLU A 5 -21.48 -5.66 -11.52
C GLU A 5 -20.31 -5.03 -12.28
N THR A 6 -20.15 -3.70 -12.23
CA THR A 6 -19.05 -2.99 -12.92
C THR A 6 -17.65 -3.35 -12.44
N LYS A 7 -17.50 -3.85 -11.20
CA LYS A 7 -16.21 -4.28 -10.63
C LYS A 7 -16.07 -5.79 -10.58
N GLU A 8 -17.15 -6.50 -10.26
CA GLU A 8 -17.17 -7.95 -10.11
C GLU A 8 -17.18 -8.68 -11.46
N CYS A 9 -17.72 -8.05 -12.52
CA CYS A 9 -17.80 -8.62 -13.87
C CYS A 9 -16.85 -7.94 -14.88
N MET A 10 -15.89 -7.15 -14.39
CA MET A 10 -14.92 -6.44 -15.21
C MET A 10 -14.08 -7.40 -16.06
N SER A 11 -13.75 -7.00 -17.30
CA SER A 11 -12.81 -7.75 -18.14
C SER A 11 -11.43 -7.85 -17.48
N ARG A 12 -10.63 -8.84 -17.87
CA ARG A 12 -9.26 -8.98 -17.31
C ARG A 12 -8.35 -7.80 -17.66
N GLU A 13 -8.56 -7.22 -18.84
CA GLU A 13 -7.83 -6.03 -19.29
C GLU A 13 -8.19 -4.82 -18.43
N ASP A 14 -9.48 -4.52 -18.29
CA ASP A 14 -9.94 -3.39 -17.47
C ASP A 14 -9.53 -3.54 -16.00
N LEU A 15 -9.55 -4.76 -15.47
CA LEU A 15 -9.13 -5.05 -14.10
C LEU A 15 -7.64 -4.76 -13.92
N THR A 16 -6.81 -5.18 -14.86
CA THR A 16 -5.36 -4.93 -14.87
C THR A 16 -5.06 -3.43 -14.95
N LEU A 17 -5.79 -2.68 -15.79
CA LEU A 17 -5.66 -1.23 -15.90
C LEU A 17 -6.03 -0.54 -14.58
N LEU A 18 -7.13 -0.94 -13.95
CA LEU A 18 -7.58 -0.40 -12.67
C LEU A 18 -6.57 -0.69 -11.55
N GLN A 19 -6.08 -1.92 -11.47
CA GLN A 19 -5.08 -2.34 -10.48
C GLN A 19 -3.77 -1.56 -10.65
N SER A 20 -3.29 -1.42 -11.89
CA SER A 20 -2.09 -0.66 -12.21
C SER A 20 -2.21 0.80 -11.81
N ALA A 21 -3.32 1.45 -12.16
CA ALA A 21 -3.57 2.85 -11.78
C ALA A 21 -3.62 3.03 -10.25
N ARG A 22 -4.27 2.12 -9.53
CA ARG A 22 -4.35 2.14 -8.06
C ARG A 22 -3.03 1.86 -7.39
N LEU A 23 -2.25 0.89 -7.89
CA LEU A 23 -0.94 0.55 -7.33
C LEU A 23 0.01 1.74 -7.44
N ARG A 24 0.12 2.37 -8.62
CA ARG A 24 0.96 3.57 -8.80
C ARG A 24 0.59 4.67 -7.81
N LYS A 25 -0.71 4.97 -7.69
CA LYS A 25 -1.22 5.98 -6.75
C LYS A 25 -0.90 5.62 -5.30
N LEU A 26 -1.06 4.35 -4.92
CA LEU A 26 -0.79 3.88 -3.56
C LEU A 26 0.69 3.96 -3.22
N VAL A 27 1.57 3.50 -4.11
CA VAL A 27 3.04 3.55 -3.91
C VAL A 27 3.51 4.99 -3.75
N ASP A 28 3.07 5.88 -4.63
CA ASP A 28 3.38 7.31 -4.52
C ASP A 28 2.89 7.90 -3.19
N TYR A 29 1.65 7.57 -2.81
CA TYR A 29 1.06 8.03 -1.56
C TYR A 29 1.84 7.55 -0.33
N VAL A 30 2.13 6.26 -0.20
CA VAL A 30 2.84 5.74 0.99
C VAL A 30 4.30 6.18 1.02
N TYR A 31 4.96 6.31 -0.13
CA TYR A 31 6.33 6.81 -0.20
C TYR A 31 6.42 8.24 0.35
N HIS A 32 5.44 9.09 0.04
CA HIS A 32 5.45 10.48 0.48
C HIS A 32 4.88 10.70 1.88
N ASN A 33 4.00 9.85 2.37
CA ASN A 33 3.31 10.05 3.66
C ASN A 33 3.83 9.17 4.80
N VAL A 34 4.62 8.13 4.52
CA VAL A 34 5.12 7.20 5.54
C VAL A 34 6.63 7.04 5.43
N GLU A 35 7.36 7.52 6.44
CA GLU A 35 8.83 7.49 6.46
C GLU A 35 9.38 6.07 6.35
N PHE A 36 8.75 5.10 7.01
CA PHE A 36 9.14 3.68 6.94
C PHE A 36 9.15 3.16 5.50
N TYR A 37 8.06 3.34 4.74
CA TYR A 37 7.98 2.86 3.35
C TYR A 37 8.97 3.57 2.44
N ARG A 38 9.16 4.89 2.65
CA ARG A 38 10.18 5.66 1.93
C ARG A 38 11.58 5.08 2.13
N LYS A 39 11.98 4.86 3.38
CA LYS A 39 13.29 4.29 3.74
C LYS A 39 13.45 2.88 3.18
N LYS A 40 12.42 2.04 3.28
CA LYS A 40 12.45 0.66 2.81
C LYS A 40 12.60 0.56 1.29
N MET A 41 11.94 1.44 0.54
CA MET A 41 12.12 1.54 -0.92
C MET A 41 13.50 2.10 -1.29
N GLN A 42 13.96 3.16 -0.62
CA GLN A 42 15.29 3.75 -0.85
C GLN A 42 16.43 2.76 -0.58
N ALA A 43 16.28 1.87 0.43
CA ALA A 43 17.28 0.85 0.76
C ALA A 43 17.52 -0.17 -0.37
N VAL A 44 16.54 -0.36 -1.25
CA VAL A 44 16.66 -1.21 -2.45
C VAL A 44 16.78 -0.40 -3.74
N GLY A 45 17.02 0.92 -3.64
CA GLY A 45 17.21 1.81 -4.78
C GLY A 45 15.94 2.09 -5.59
N LEU A 46 14.75 1.94 -4.98
CA LEU A 46 13.46 2.05 -5.68
C LEU A 46 12.79 3.41 -5.42
N LEU A 47 12.27 4.02 -6.49
CA LEU A 47 11.43 5.21 -6.46
C LEU A 47 9.99 4.87 -6.92
N PRO A 48 8.98 5.68 -6.54
CA PRO A 48 7.60 5.47 -7.01
C PRO A 48 7.48 5.42 -8.54
N SER A 49 8.32 6.18 -9.24
CA SER A 49 8.36 6.21 -10.70
C SER A 49 8.73 4.87 -11.34
N ASP A 50 9.36 3.96 -10.60
CA ASP A 50 9.81 2.66 -11.11
C ASP A 50 8.69 1.61 -11.13
N ILE A 51 7.53 1.94 -10.55
CA ILE A 51 6.31 1.15 -10.59
C ILE A 51 5.40 1.70 -11.68
N LYS A 52 5.33 1.00 -12.82
CA LYS A 52 4.52 1.38 -13.98
C LYS A 52 3.16 0.68 -13.99
N GLY A 53 3.01 -0.43 -13.29
CA GLY A 53 1.75 -1.16 -13.21
C GLY A 53 1.81 -2.34 -12.28
N ILE A 54 0.76 -3.17 -12.32
CA ILE A 54 0.61 -4.32 -11.42
C ILE A 54 1.72 -5.37 -11.60
N GLU A 55 2.31 -5.45 -12.79
CA GLU A 55 3.44 -6.30 -13.13
C GLU A 55 4.70 -5.99 -12.33
N ASP A 56 4.86 -4.75 -11.86
CA ASP A 56 6.01 -4.28 -11.10
C ASP A 56 5.87 -4.50 -9.59
N ILE A 57 4.75 -5.08 -9.13
CA ILE A 57 4.49 -5.28 -7.69
C ILE A 57 5.59 -6.12 -7.00
N ASN A 58 6.25 -7.01 -7.75
CA ASN A 58 7.33 -7.85 -7.26
C ASN A 58 8.63 -7.09 -6.95
N LYS A 59 8.79 -5.86 -7.46
CA LYS A 59 9.92 -4.98 -7.13
C LYS A 59 9.80 -4.40 -5.72
N LEU A 60 8.57 -4.33 -5.19
CA LEU A 60 8.31 -3.73 -3.87
C LEU A 60 8.77 -4.69 -2.77
N PRO A 61 9.49 -4.19 -1.74
CA PRO A 61 9.90 -5.01 -0.61
C PRO A 61 8.69 -5.40 0.23
N PHE A 62 8.71 -6.61 0.80
CA PHE A 62 7.66 -7.09 1.69
C PHE A 62 7.58 -6.28 2.99
N THR A 63 6.37 -6.16 3.55
CA THR A 63 6.15 -5.73 4.94
C THR A 63 5.96 -6.97 5.81
N THR A 64 6.70 -7.08 6.90
CA THR A 64 6.70 -8.19 7.83
C THR A 64 5.99 -7.82 9.13
N LYS A 65 5.76 -8.82 9.99
CA LYS A 65 5.21 -8.58 11.33
C LYS A 65 6.17 -7.78 12.21
N ASP A 66 7.48 -7.93 12.03
CA ASP A 66 8.46 -7.22 12.84
C ASP A 66 8.53 -5.74 12.45
N ASP A 67 8.39 -5.42 11.15
CA ASP A 67 8.24 -4.02 10.72
C ASP A 67 7.07 -3.32 11.44
N LEU A 68 5.93 -3.99 11.57
CA LEU A 68 4.75 -3.48 12.27
C LEU A 68 5.02 -3.25 13.77
N ARG A 69 5.79 -4.12 14.42
CA ARG A 69 6.17 -4.00 15.84
C ARG A 69 7.17 -2.88 16.08
N GLU A 70 8.18 -2.75 15.22
CA GLU A 70 9.22 -1.72 15.32
C GLU A 70 8.66 -0.31 15.10
N ASN A 71 7.55 -0.18 14.38
CA ASN A 71 6.87 1.09 14.12
C ASN A 71 5.65 1.31 15.05
N TYR A 72 5.51 0.52 16.12
CA TYR A 72 4.46 0.73 17.12
C TYR A 72 4.63 2.09 17.84
N PRO A 73 3.54 2.79 18.21
CA PRO A 73 2.13 2.46 17.97
C PRO A 73 1.60 2.90 16.60
N PHE A 74 2.16 3.96 16.01
CA PHE A 74 1.51 4.68 14.91
C PHE A 74 2.46 5.06 13.76
N GLY A 75 3.69 4.55 13.75
CA GLY A 75 4.73 4.93 12.77
C GLY A 75 4.40 4.57 11.31
N LEU A 76 3.37 3.76 11.09
CA LEU A 76 2.88 3.38 9.76
C LEU A 76 1.59 4.09 9.33
N PHE A 77 1.09 5.02 10.15
CA PHE A 77 -0.05 5.83 9.74
C PHE A 77 0.33 6.73 8.57
N ALA A 78 -0.49 6.71 7.51
CA ALA A 78 -0.31 7.53 6.32
C ALA A 78 -1.19 8.79 6.34
N VAL A 79 -1.80 9.10 7.48
CA VAL A 79 -2.62 10.30 7.74
C VAL A 79 -2.31 10.83 9.14
N PRO A 80 -2.55 12.12 9.42
CA PRO A 80 -2.44 12.68 10.76
C PRO A 80 -3.38 11.98 11.76
N GLN A 81 -3.00 11.96 13.04
CA GLN A 81 -3.81 11.34 14.09
C GLN A 81 -5.23 11.93 14.22
N SER A 82 -5.42 13.21 13.86
CA SER A 82 -6.73 13.87 13.86
C SER A 82 -7.75 13.24 12.89
N GLU A 83 -7.28 12.51 11.88
CA GLU A 83 -8.15 11.79 10.94
C GLU A 83 -8.45 10.35 11.38
N ILE A 84 -7.87 9.89 12.50
CA ILE A 84 -8.04 8.53 13.00
C ILE A 84 -9.32 8.44 13.83
N VAL A 85 -10.34 7.78 13.28
CA VAL A 85 -11.64 7.57 13.93
C VAL A 85 -11.73 6.28 14.76
N ARG A 86 -10.76 5.38 14.63
CA ARG A 86 -10.76 4.09 15.32
C ARG A 86 -9.37 3.46 15.39
N ILE A 87 -9.07 2.79 16.50
CA ILE A 87 -7.85 1.98 16.68
C ILE A 87 -8.25 0.53 16.93
N HIS A 88 -7.59 -0.39 16.23
CA HIS A 88 -7.67 -1.83 16.47
C HIS A 88 -6.27 -2.39 16.70
N ALA A 89 -6.17 -3.42 17.53
CA ALA A 89 -4.93 -4.15 17.78
C ALA A 89 -5.18 -5.66 17.65
N SER A 90 -4.13 -6.40 17.30
CA SER A 90 -4.16 -7.87 17.38
C SER A 90 -4.08 -8.32 18.84
N SER A 91 -4.44 -9.57 19.12
CA SER A 91 -4.45 -10.16 20.48
C SER A 91 -3.06 -10.32 21.12
N GLY A 92 -1.97 -9.99 20.41
CA GLY A 92 -0.60 -10.00 20.92
C GLY A 92 0.12 -11.36 20.83
N THR A 93 1.45 -11.27 20.74
CA THR A 93 2.49 -12.27 21.03
C THR A 93 3.79 -11.49 21.20
#